data_AF-A0A6G7X3L0-F1
#
_entry.id   AF-A0A6G7X3L0-F1
#
_cell.length_a   1.000
_cell.length_b   1.000
_cell.length_c   1.000
_cell.angle_alpha   90.00
_cell.angle_beta   90.00
_cell.angle_gamma   90.00
#
_symmetry.space_group_name_H-M   'P 1'
#
loop_
_entity.id
_entity.type
_entity.pdbx_description
1 polymer ?
#
loop_
_entity_poly.entity_id
_entity_poly.type
_entity_poly.pdbx_seq_one_letter_code
_entity_poly.pdbx_strand_id
1 'polypeptide(L)'
;MKKIIVLVLACVSLIACKETSKTKNESDFQMAGDALAVKDSIAGSDSLFNNMEWIDEELYPKSKDLPLFVLSTGIFHGDETSPVMIHKGWFGIFRDRGKYYIAPTTLTIQKAFDVVLDENEHNSSEWTGWEVKTSHIDTSLVLISSSPRLSSHEIKTIPLDKDFIEPNEKMTFTYNGSSYTLYSTGDLKPAEYNKDEMIVSNYKLYIKGNKDGKEINQLIASTPTFEDAIFRVLFIGDIDNDGFPDLVLNTTYNYNLYRPTVYLSSFADKDQLVKVVGLHESVGC
;
A
#
# COMPACT_ATOMS: atom_id res chain seq x y z
N MET A 1 34.33 -29.65 -25.97
CA MET A 1 34.09 -28.66 -27.06
C MET A 1 33.08 -29.21 -28.05
N LYS A 2 31.82 -28.77 -27.96
CA LYS A 2 30.83 -28.81 -29.05
C LYS A 2 29.92 -27.61 -28.82
N LYS A 3 30.06 -26.57 -29.64
CA LYS A 3 29.27 -25.34 -29.58
C LYS A 3 27.94 -25.63 -30.29
N ILE A 4 26.83 -25.49 -29.59
CA ILE A 4 25.49 -25.48 -30.19
C ILE A 4 25.12 -24.01 -30.35
N ILE A 5 25.09 -23.55 -31.60
CA ILE A 5 24.63 -22.23 -32.00
C ILE A 5 23.12 -22.37 -32.21
N VAL A 6 22.32 -21.77 -31.34
CA VAL A 6 20.87 -21.64 -31.55
C VAL A 6 20.62 -20.25 -32.13
N LEU A 7 20.26 -20.24 -33.41
CA LEU A 7 19.85 -19.06 -34.16
C LEU A 7 18.37 -18.79 -33.83
N VAL A 8 18.09 -17.77 -33.01
CA VAL A 8 16.72 -17.33 -32.75
C VAL A 8 16.33 -16.34 -33.83
N LEU A 9 15.42 -16.77 -34.70
CA LEU A 9 14.84 -15.96 -35.77
C LEU A 9 13.79 -15.03 -35.16
N ALA A 10 14.03 -13.71 -35.25
CA ALA A 10 13.07 -12.69 -34.83
C ALA A 10 11.96 -12.55 -35.89
N CYS A 11 10.74 -12.96 -35.55
CA CYS A 11 9.54 -12.62 -36.33
C CYS A 11 8.94 -11.33 -35.76
N VAL A 12 9.23 -10.21 -36.42
CA VAL A 12 8.56 -8.93 -36.22
C VAL A 12 7.28 -8.94 -37.07
N SER A 13 6.12 -9.04 -36.42
CA SER A 13 4.83 -8.78 -37.08
C SER A 13 4.38 -7.36 -36.79
N LEU A 14 4.55 -6.50 -37.80
CA LEU A 14 3.95 -5.17 -37.89
C LEU A 14 2.43 -5.34 -38.07
N ILE A 15 1.63 -4.82 -37.14
CA ILE A 15 0.19 -4.62 -37.36
C ILE A 15 -0.01 -3.13 -37.64
N ALA A 16 -0.31 -2.83 -38.91
CA ALA A 16 -0.66 -1.51 -39.38
C ALA A 16 -2.15 -1.23 -39.13
N CYS A 17 -2.44 -0.03 -38.62
CA CYS A 17 -3.79 0.53 -38.50
C CYS A 17 -4.45 0.69 -39.87
N LYS A 18 -5.76 0.42 -39.93
CA LYS A 18 -6.62 0.80 -41.04
C LYS A 18 -7.64 1.80 -40.53
N GLU A 19 -7.40 3.08 -40.79
CA GLU A 19 -8.38 4.14 -40.60
C GLU A 19 -9.59 3.92 -41.52
N THR A 20 -10.78 4.22 -41.02
CA THR A 20 -11.96 4.45 -41.87
C THR A 20 -12.66 5.70 -41.39
N SER A 21 -12.48 6.78 -42.15
CA SER A 21 -13.22 8.03 -42.06
C SER A 21 -14.69 7.84 -42.43
N LYS A 22 -15.62 8.41 -41.65
CA LYS A 22 -16.88 8.96 -42.17
C LYS A 22 -17.31 10.21 -41.42
N THR A 23 -17.86 11.11 -42.22
CA THR A 23 -17.99 12.56 -42.07
C THR A 23 -19.34 12.97 -41.47
N LYS A 24 -19.31 14.13 -40.76
CA LYS A 24 -20.32 15.19 -40.57
C LYS A 24 -21.80 14.85 -40.35
N ASN A 25 -22.37 15.47 -39.30
CA ASN A 25 -23.45 16.44 -39.48
C ASN A 25 -23.34 17.58 -38.44
N GLU A 26 -23.29 18.80 -38.94
CA GLU A 26 -23.52 20.07 -38.23
C GLU A 26 -25.02 20.27 -38.04
N SER A 27 -25.41 20.87 -36.92
CA SER A 27 -26.59 21.73 -36.86
C SER A 27 -26.26 22.97 -36.05
N ASP A 28 -26.30 24.10 -36.76
CA ASP A 28 -26.20 25.47 -36.28
C ASP A 28 -27.22 25.80 -35.16
N PHE A 29 -26.78 26.57 -34.17
CA PHE A 29 -27.57 27.68 -33.62
C PHE A 29 -26.65 28.77 -33.05
N GLN A 30 -26.53 29.89 -33.76
CA GLN A 30 -26.08 31.22 -33.31
C GLN A 30 -27.33 32.13 -33.31
N MET A 31 -27.49 33.25 -32.60
CA MET A 31 -26.79 33.99 -31.55
C MET A 31 -27.75 35.14 -31.11
N ALA A 32 -27.60 35.65 -29.89
CA ALA A 32 -27.75 37.06 -29.44
C ALA A 32 -28.08 37.04 -27.93
N GLY A 33 -27.38 37.73 -27.01
CA GLY A 33 -26.56 38.92 -27.12
C GLY A 33 -27.32 40.09 -26.48
N ASP A 34 -27.12 40.32 -25.18
CA ASP A 34 -26.95 41.67 -24.64
C ASP A 34 -26.32 41.66 -23.25
N ALA A 35 -25.35 42.57 -23.09
CA ALA A 35 -24.51 42.77 -21.91
C ALA A 35 -25.03 43.93 -21.05
N LEU A 36 -24.42 44.04 -19.84
CA LEU A 36 -24.40 45.13 -18.84
C LEU A 36 -24.88 44.59 -17.47
N ALA A 37 -24.18 44.71 -16.33
CA ALA A 37 -22.98 45.44 -15.97
C ALA A 37 -22.33 44.82 -14.72
N VAL A 38 -21.02 45.01 -14.59
CA VAL A 38 -20.15 44.60 -13.48
C VAL A 38 -20.47 45.36 -12.19
N LYS A 39 -20.49 44.65 -11.05
CA LYS A 39 -19.99 45.15 -9.76
C LYS A 39 -19.45 43.98 -8.91
N ASP A 40 -18.26 44.19 -8.39
CA ASP A 40 -17.47 43.33 -7.51
C ASP A 40 -18.23 42.72 -6.33
N SER A 41 -17.91 41.48 -5.98
CA SER A 41 -17.31 41.16 -4.68
C SER A 41 -16.81 39.71 -4.63
N ILE A 42 -15.54 39.60 -4.26
CA ILE A 42 -14.80 38.39 -3.93
C ILE A 42 -15.40 37.76 -2.66
N ALA A 43 -15.79 36.49 -2.74
CA ALA A 43 -15.88 35.59 -1.60
C ALA A 43 -15.71 34.14 -2.11
N GLY A 44 -14.90 33.38 -1.39
CA GLY A 44 -14.22 32.17 -1.86
C GLY A 44 -15.11 31.07 -2.40
N SER A 45 -14.68 30.49 -3.53
CA SER A 45 -15.00 29.13 -3.91
C SER A 45 -14.12 28.17 -3.10
N ASP A 46 -14.34 28.14 -1.79
CA ASP A 46 -13.87 27.05 -0.95
C ASP A 46 -15.06 26.13 -0.67
N SER A 47 -14.76 24.84 -0.54
CA SER A 47 -15.63 23.77 -0.05
C SER A 47 -16.72 23.22 -0.99
N LEU A 48 -16.32 22.50 -2.05
CA LEU A 48 -17.19 21.45 -2.61
C LEU A 48 -16.53 20.05 -2.74
N PHE A 49 -15.31 19.85 -2.23
CA PHE A 49 -14.66 18.52 -2.24
C PHE A 49 -14.13 18.03 -0.89
N ASN A 50 -14.31 18.81 0.19
CA ASN A 50 -14.18 18.27 1.54
C ASN A 50 -15.51 17.62 1.91
N ASN A 51 -15.67 16.32 1.58
CA ASN A 51 -16.47 15.34 2.32
C ASN A 51 -16.54 14.02 1.52
N MET A 52 -15.45 13.26 1.53
CA MET A 52 -15.57 11.80 1.53
C MET A 52 -14.69 11.27 2.67
N GLU A 53 -14.97 11.74 3.89
CA GLU A 53 -14.45 11.11 5.09
C GLU A 53 -15.34 9.90 5.38
N TRP A 54 -15.03 8.75 4.75
CA TRP A 54 -15.44 7.47 5.32
C TRP A 54 -14.62 7.30 6.61
N ILE A 55 -15.04 7.96 7.69
CA ILE A 55 -14.59 7.60 9.03
C ILE A 55 -15.27 6.27 9.33
N ASP A 56 -14.69 5.21 8.83
CA ASP A 56 -14.96 3.88 9.30
C ASP A 56 -14.36 3.78 10.70
N GLU A 57 -15.19 4.06 11.72
CA GLU A 57 -14.78 3.99 13.12
C GLU A 57 -14.24 2.61 13.51
N GLU A 58 -14.51 1.57 12.70
CA GLU A 58 -14.04 0.21 12.89
C GLU A 58 -12.82 -0.16 12.03
N LEU A 59 -12.39 0.69 11.09
CA LEU A 59 -11.15 0.47 10.35
C LEU A 59 -9.94 0.73 11.25
N TYR A 60 -9.10 -0.29 11.40
CA TYR A 60 -7.83 -0.20 12.12
C TYR A 60 -6.71 -0.89 11.32
N PRO A 61 -5.52 -0.29 11.26
CA PRO A 61 -5.15 1.01 11.80
C PRO A 61 -5.69 2.19 10.99
N LYS A 62 -5.66 3.39 11.58
CA LYS A 62 -5.92 4.66 10.89
C LYS A 62 -4.61 5.19 10.29
N SER A 63 -4.70 5.96 9.20
CA SER A 63 -3.55 6.52 8.48
C SER A 63 -2.98 7.82 9.07
N LYS A 64 -3.61 8.36 10.12
CA LYS A 64 -3.22 9.62 10.77
C LYS A 64 -2.41 9.37 12.05
N ASP A 65 -1.59 10.34 12.42
CA ASP A 65 -0.83 10.40 13.69
C ASP A 65 0.15 9.24 13.93
N LEU A 66 0.73 8.71 12.85
CA LEU A 66 1.70 7.62 12.93
C LEU A 66 3.14 8.13 13.19
N PRO A 67 3.93 7.44 14.02
CA PRO A 67 5.28 7.86 14.41
C PRO A 67 6.28 8.04 13.26
N LEU A 68 6.14 7.25 12.20
CA LEU A 68 7.05 7.15 11.06
C LEU A 68 6.26 7.23 9.74
N PHE A 69 6.95 7.65 8.69
CA PHE A 69 6.43 7.55 7.33
C PHE A 69 6.79 6.18 6.75
N VAL A 70 5.87 5.63 5.98
CA VAL A 70 6.07 4.40 5.21
C VAL A 70 5.77 4.69 3.75
N LEU A 71 6.56 4.08 2.86
CA LEU A 71 6.37 4.13 1.42
C LEU A 71 6.61 2.76 0.79
N SER A 72 6.05 2.57 -0.40
CA SER A 72 6.41 1.50 -1.32
C SER A 72 7.18 2.08 -2.51
N THR A 73 7.91 1.21 -3.22
CA THR A 73 8.48 1.57 -4.53
C THR A 73 7.44 1.33 -5.62
N GLY A 74 7.38 2.19 -6.63
CA GLY A 74 6.38 2.10 -7.69
C GLY A 74 6.06 3.44 -8.31
N ILE A 75 5.03 3.47 -9.14
CA ILE A 75 4.42 4.70 -9.68
C ILE A 75 3.13 4.93 -8.90
N PHE A 76 2.90 6.17 -8.50
CA PHE A 76 1.82 6.59 -7.63
C PHE A 76 1.13 7.84 -8.18
N HIS A 77 -0.14 8.01 -7.83
CA HIS A 77 -0.89 9.23 -8.09
C HIS A 77 -0.30 10.41 -7.32
N GLY A 78 -0.62 11.62 -7.78
CA GLY A 78 0.02 12.86 -7.31
C GLY A 78 -0.12 13.16 -5.81
N ASP A 79 -1.15 12.60 -5.15
CA ASP A 79 -1.50 12.80 -3.74
C ASP A 79 -1.04 11.67 -2.80
N GLU A 80 -0.57 10.56 -3.35
CA GLU A 80 -0.15 9.36 -2.59
C GLU A 80 1.30 9.43 -2.08
N THR A 81 2.08 10.34 -2.66
CA THR A 81 3.46 10.63 -2.25
C THR A 81 3.85 12.02 -2.72
N SER A 82 5.04 12.48 -2.34
CA SER A 82 5.55 13.76 -2.82
C SER A 82 7.08 13.80 -2.87
N PRO A 83 7.67 14.69 -3.70
CA PRO A 83 9.12 14.84 -3.80
C PRO A 83 9.81 15.18 -2.47
N VAL A 84 9.12 15.83 -1.53
CA VAL A 84 9.72 16.20 -0.24
C VAL A 84 10.05 14.97 0.63
N MET A 85 9.49 13.80 0.31
CA MET A 85 9.77 12.55 1.03
C MET A 85 11.24 12.14 0.92
N ILE A 86 11.98 12.58 -0.10
CA ILE A 86 13.43 12.30 -0.23
C ILE A 86 14.26 12.79 0.98
N HIS A 87 13.75 13.79 1.72
CA HIS A 87 14.46 14.41 2.85
C HIS A 87 14.21 13.74 4.20
N LYS A 88 13.38 12.70 4.26
CA LYS A 88 13.04 12.02 5.54
C LYS A 88 14.12 11.06 6.04
N GLY A 89 15.07 10.68 5.18
CA GLY A 89 15.99 9.56 5.42
C GLY A 89 15.24 8.23 5.47
N TRP A 90 15.80 7.17 4.90
CA TRP A 90 15.03 5.95 4.70
C TRP A 90 15.84 4.69 5.01
N PHE A 91 15.13 3.70 5.53
CA PHE A 91 15.54 2.30 5.52
C PHE A 91 14.58 1.53 4.64
N GLY A 92 15.09 0.54 3.93
CA GLY A 92 14.26 -0.44 3.22
C GLY A 92 14.45 -1.82 3.81
N ILE A 93 13.35 -2.59 3.85
CA ILE A 93 13.41 -4.03 4.04
C ILE A 93 13.59 -4.64 2.65
N PHE A 94 14.76 -5.17 2.37
CA PHE A 94 15.13 -5.70 1.07
C PHE A 94 15.20 -7.22 1.09
N ARG A 95 15.05 -7.82 -0.10
CA ARG A 95 15.17 -9.26 -0.30
C ARG A 95 16.22 -9.58 -1.36
N ASP A 96 17.28 -10.28 -0.94
CA ASP A 96 18.29 -10.86 -1.84
C ASP A 96 18.28 -12.39 -1.72
N ARG A 97 18.07 -13.09 -2.83
CA ARG A 97 18.11 -14.58 -2.93
C ARG A 97 17.34 -15.31 -1.82
N GLY A 98 16.20 -14.75 -1.40
CA GLY A 98 15.34 -15.35 -0.38
C GLY A 98 15.67 -14.96 1.07
N LYS A 99 16.75 -14.22 1.31
CA LYS A 99 17.08 -13.63 2.62
C LYS A 99 16.58 -12.20 2.70
N TYR A 100 16.17 -11.79 3.90
CA TYR A 100 15.73 -10.44 4.16
C TYR A 100 16.78 -9.70 4.99
N TYR A 101 16.93 -8.41 4.71
CA TYR A 101 17.79 -7.52 5.49
C TYR A 101 17.19 -6.12 5.50
N ILE A 102 17.56 -5.33 6.49
CA ILE A 102 17.24 -3.91 6.56
C ILE A 102 18.50 -3.09 6.32
N ALA A 103 18.42 -2.06 5.49
CA ALA A 103 19.53 -1.17 5.19
C ALA A 103 19.07 0.26 4.89
N PRO A 104 19.88 1.28 5.19
CA PRO A 104 19.59 2.64 4.78
C PRO A 104 19.58 2.75 3.26
N THR A 105 18.76 3.63 2.73
CA THR A 105 18.60 3.89 1.31
C THR A 105 18.30 5.35 1.05
N THR A 106 18.65 5.83 -0.14
CA THR A 106 18.20 7.14 -0.64
C THR A 106 17.05 6.93 -1.61
N LEU A 107 16.04 7.80 -1.55
CA LEU A 107 14.96 7.78 -2.51
C LEU A 107 15.25 8.67 -3.71
N THR A 108 14.83 8.23 -4.89
CA THR A 108 14.61 9.07 -6.06
C THR A 108 13.11 9.15 -6.28
N ILE A 109 12.56 10.37 -6.33
CA ILE A 109 11.15 10.62 -6.64
C ILE A 109 11.09 11.59 -7.80
N GLN A 110 10.52 11.13 -8.92
CA GLN A 110 10.47 11.88 -10.17
C GLN A 110 9.07 11.79 -10.79
N LYS A 111 8.74 12.73 -11.69
CA LYS A 111 7.47 12.71 -12.40
C LYS A 111 7.28 11.42 -13.19
N ALA A 112 6.07 10.90 -13.16
CA ALA A 112 5.68 9.66 -13.81
C ALA A 112 4.24 9.75 -14.29
N PHE A 113 3.93 9.01 -15.35
CA PHE A 113 2.61 8.97 -15.97
C PHE A 113 1.57 8.44 -14.98
N ASP A 114 0.57 9.26 -14.68
CA ASP A 114 -0.62 8.91 -13.94
C ASP A 114 -1.70 8.43 -14.93
N VAL A 115 -2.07 7.15 -14.88
CA VAL A 115 -2.98 6.61 -15.89
C VAL A 115 -4.40 7.18 -15.83
N VAL A 116 -4.80 7.79 -14.71
CA VAL A 116 -6.13 8.34 -14.53
C VAL A 116 -6.18 9.79 -15.01
N LEU A 117 -5.14 10.57 -14.75
CA LEU A 117 -5.10 12.01 -15.04
C LEU A 117 -4.36 12.35 -16.33
N ASP A 118 -3.40 11.53 -16.75
CA ASP A 118 -2.48 11.84 -17.85
C ASP A 118 -2.83 11.07 -19.15
N GLU A 119 -3.97 10.37 -19.24
CA GLU A 119 -4.33 9.53 -20.40
C GLU A 119 -4.21 10.24 -21.77
N ASN A 120 -4.48 11.55 -21.79
CA ASN A 120 -4.43 12.39 -22.99
C ASN A 120 -3.19 13.31 -23.02
N GLU A 121 -2.27 13.17 -22.05
CA GLU A 121 -1.07 13.98 -21.93
C GLU A 121 0.15 13.27 -22.53
N HIS A 122 0.73 13.87 -23.56
CA HIS A 122 1.87 13.34 -24.30
C HIS A 122 3.21 13.98 -23.88
N ASN A 123 3.17 15.07 -23.12
CA ASN A 123 4.32 15.76 -22.58
C ASN A 123 4.62 15.32 -21.15
N SER A 124 5.71 14.60 -20.97
CA SER A 124 6.10 14.06 -19.66
C SER A 124 6.45 15.11 -18.60
N SER A 125 6.61 16.39 -18.96
CA SER A 125 6.77 17.47 -17.97
C SER A 125 5.49 17.79 -17.23
N GLU A 126 4.33 17.49 -17.84
CA GLU A 126 3.00 17.77 -17.29
C GLU A 126 2.42 16.58 -16.52
N TRP A 127 3.08 15.42 -16.57
CA TRP A 127 2.64 14.23 -15.86
C TRP A 127 2.41 14.54 -14.38
N THR A 128 1.35 13.97 -13.82
CA THR A 128 0.87 14.34 -12.49
C THR A 128 1.38 13.39 -11.41
N GLY A 129 1.66 12.13 -11.75
CA GLY A 129 2.14 11.09 -10.85
C GLY A 129 3.61 11.17 -10.46
N TRP A 130 4.00 10.26 -9.57
CA TRP A 130 5.35 10.16 -8.99
C TRP A 130 5.87 8.72 -9.01
N GLU A 131 7.07 8.52 -9.53
CA GLU A 131 7.80 7.25 -9.42
C GLU A 131 8.77 7.29 -8.24
N VAL A 132 8.60 6.37 -7.29
CA VAL A 132 9.49 6.19 -6.13
C VAL A 132 10.43 5.01 -6.39
N LYS A 133 11.73 5.32 -6.39
CA LYS A 133 12.84 4.35 -6.50
C LYS A 133 13.78 4.47 -5.32
N THR A 134 14.55 3.40 -5.10
CA THR A 134 15.60 3.35 -4.07
C THR A 134 16.97 3.21 -4.72
N SER A 135 18.04 3.53 -3.98
CA SER A 135 19.42 3.31 -4.44
C SER A 135 19.84 1.83 -4.43
N HIS A 136 19.05 0.93 -3.86
CA HIS A 136 19.33 -0.52 -3.85
C HIS A 136 18.76 -1.19 -5.09
N ILE A 137 19.48 -2.20 -5.59
CA ILE A 137 19.05 -3.04 -6.72
C ILE A 137 18.11 -4.17 -6.30
N ASP A 138 18.14 -4.55 -5.02
CA ASP A 138 17.35 -5.63 -4.47
C ASP A 138 15.89 -5.21 -4.29
N THR A 139 14.97 -6.17 -4.33
CA THR A 139 13.55 -5.89 -4.22
C THR A 139 13.24 -5.34 -2.82
N SER A 140 12.66 -4.15 -2.78
CA SER A 140 12.14 -3.55 -1.55
C SER A 140 10.76 -4.13 -1.23
N LEU A 141 10.57 -4.60 -0.01
CA LEU A 141 9.26 -4.96 0.52
C LEU A 141 8.49 -3.71 0.98
N VAL A 142 9.17 -2.85 1.75
CA VAL A 142 8.62 -1.61 2.28
C VAL A 142 9.76 -0.66 2.67
N LEU A 143 9.50 0.65 2.62
CA LEU A 143 10.40 1.71 3.03
C LEU A 143 9.87 2.34 4.32
N ILE A 144 10.75 2.60 5.28
CA ILE A 144 10.44 3.17 6.59
C ILE A 144 11.32 4.40 6.81
N SER A 145 10.74 5.53 7.19
CA SER A 145 11.53 6.73 7.49
C SER A 145 12.48 6.49 8.66
N SER A 146 13.64 7.16 8.63
CA SER A 146 14.70 6.96 9.62
C SER A 146 14.23 7.15 11.06
N SER A 147 14.73 6.28 11.94
CA SER A 147 14.49 6.30 13.39
C SER A 147 15.78 5.86 14.09
N PRO A 148 16.13 6.41 15.27
CA PRO A 148 17.30 5.95 16.04
C PRO A 148 17.23 4.48 16.47
N ARG A 149 16.06 3.86 16.37
CA ARG A 149 15.84 2.43 16.67
C ARG A 149 16.22 1.53 15.49
N LEU A 150 16.32 2.07 14.27
CA LEU A 150 16.62 1.29 13.08
C LEU A 150 18.13 1.24 12.85
N SER A 151 18.63 0.05 12.50
CA SER A 151 20.03 -0.17 12.14
C SER A 151 20.13 -1.24 11.05
N SER A 152 21.27 -1.37 10.38
CA SER A 152 21.45 -2.37 9.33
C SER A 152 21.78 -3.75 9.89
N HIS A 153 21.03 -4.77 9.47
CA HIS A 153 21.33 -6.16 9.78
C HIS A 153 20.55 -7.13 8.86
N GLU A 154 20.95 -8.41 8.86
CA GLU A 154 20.14 -9.50 8.31
C GLU A 154 18.94 -9.74 9.24
N ILE A 155 17.75 -9.91 8.67
CA ILE A 155 16.55 -10.21 9.45
C ILE A 155 16.21 -11.68 9.32
N LYS A 156 16.20 -12.38 10.45
CA LYS A 156 15.66 -13.74 10.51
C LYS A 156 14.15 -13.67 10.45
N THR A 157 13.58 -14.16 9.35
CA THR A 157 12.14 -14.19 9.14
C THR A 157 11.51 -15.52 9.52
N ILE A 158 10.22 -15.47 9.81
CA ILE A 158 9.39 -16.66 9.95
C ILE A 158 8.82 -17.04 8.58
N PRO A 159 9.07 -18.27 8.08
CA PRO A 159 8.42 -18.75 6.87
C PRO A 159 6.90 -18.79 7.04
N LEU A 160 6.19 -18.35 6.00
CA LEU A 160 4.74 -18.31 5.98
C LEU A 160 4.23 -19.40 5.02
N ASP A 161 3.51 -20.39 5.54
CA ASP A 161 2.82 -21.39 4.71
C ASP A 161 1.59 -20.79 4.00
N LYS A 162 1.00 -19.76 4.64
CA LYS A 162 -0.11 -18.96 4.15
C LYS A 162 0.17 -17.51 4.52
N ASP A 163 -0.20 -16.58 3.67
CA ASP A 163 -0.04 -15.14 3.89
C ASP A 163 -1.34 -14.47 4.38
N PHE A 164 -2.40 -15.20 4.67
CA PHE A 164 -3.64 -14.64 5.26
C PHE A 164 -4.25 -15.61 6.28
N ILE A 165 -5.13 -15.07 7.12
CA ILE A 165 -5.85 -15.84 8.14
C ILE A 165 -7.34 -15.77 7.84
N GLU A 166 -7.93 -16.92 7.53
CA GLU A 166 -9.38 -17.04 7.29
C GLU A 166 -10.18 -16.61 8.54
N PRO A 167 -11.43 -16.15 8.40
CA PRO A 167 -12.27 -15.79 9.53
C PRO A 167 -12.38 -16.92 10.57
N ASN A 168 -12.09 -16.59 11.83
CA ASN A 168 -12.11 -17.51 12.97
C ASN A 168 -11.02 -18.60 12.96
N GLU A 169 -10.02 -18.46 12.08
CA GLU A 169 -8.83 -19.31 12.05
C GLU A 169 -7.63 -18.65 12.78
N LYS A 170 -6.56 -19.43 12.93
CA LYS A 170 -5.31 -18.98 13.57
C LYS A 170 -4.07 -19.57 12.93
N MET A 171 -2.96 -18.85 13.08
CA MET A 171 -1.61 -19.35 12.82
C MET A 171 -0.73 -19.10 14.04
N THR A 172 0.14 -20.06 14.36
CA THR A 172 1.07 -19.97 15.48
C THR A 172 2.50 -19.96 14.95
N PHE A 173 3.35 -19.15 15.56
CA PHE A 173 4.78 -19.13 15.26
C PHE A 173 5.60 -18.96 16.53
N THR A 174 6.89 -19.31 16.45
CA THR A 174 7.85 -19.11 17.54
C THR A 174 8.92 -18.15 17.10
N TYR A 175 9.20 -17.13 17.91
CA TYR A 175 10.29 -16.18 17.70
C TYR A 175 11.15 -16.12 18.95
N ASN A 176 12.47 -16.34 18.82
CA ASN A 176 13.43 -16.37 19.93
C ASN A 176 12.99 -17.22 21.15
N GLY A 177 12.30 -18.34 20.89
CA GLY A 177 11.82 -19.27 21.92
C GLY A 177 10.45 -18.92 22.52
N SER A 178 9.89 -17.74 22.21
CA SER A 178 8.55 -17.32 22.63
C SER A 178 7.50 -17.68 21.58
N SER A 179 6.35 -18.19 22.02
CA SER A 179 5.23 -18.53 21.15
C SER A 179 4.28 -17.34 20.97
N TYR A 180 3.87 -17.13 19.71
CA TYR A 180 2.90 -16.12 19.31
C TYR A 180 1.78 -16.77 18.51
N THR A 181 0.60 -16.14 18.51
CA THR A 181 -0.55 -16.54 17.70
C THR A 181 -1.10 -15.33 17.00
N LEU A 182 -1.18 -15.38 15.66
CA LEU A 182 -2.08 -14.49 14.93
C LEU A 182 -3.40 -15.23 14.74
N TYR A 183 -4.51 -14.57 15.01
CA TYR A 183 -5.81 -15.18 14.81
C TYR A 183 -6.83 -14.13 14.41
N SER A 184 -7.87 -14.55 13.71
CA SER A 184 -8.90 -13.65 13.23
C SER A 184 -10.25 -13.93 13.90
N THR A 185 -11.14 -12.95 13.84
CA THR A 185 -12.59 -13.14 13.99
C THR A 185 -13.28 -12.53 12.78
N GLY A 186 -14.45 -13.05 12.42
CA GLY A 186 -15.28 -12.43 11.38
C GLY A 186 -16.54 -13.25 11.11
N ASP A 187 -17.55 -12.57 10.57
CA ASP A 187 -18.81 -13.18 10.17
C ASP A 187 -18.77 -13.55 8.69
N LEU A 188 -19.27 -14.74 8.36
CA LEU A 188 -19.56 -15.14 6.98
C LEU A 188 -21.04 -14.92 6.70
N LYS A 189 -21.36 -14.11 5.69
CA LYS A 189 -22.74 -13.83 5.27
C LYS A 189 -22.88 -14.08 3.77
N PRO A 190 -24.04 -14.55 3.27
CA PRO A 190 -24.27 -14.62 1.83
C PRO A 190 -24.17 -13.23 1.20
N ALA A 191 -23.62 -13.13 -0.01
CA ALA A 191 -23.59 -11.88 -0.75
C ALA A 191 -25.01 -11.45 -1.13
N GLU A 192 -25.24 -10.14 -1.19
CA GLU A 192 -26.58 -9.59 -1.47
C GLU A 192 -27.11 -10.01 -2.85
N TYR A 193 -26.24 -9.99 -3.85
CA TYR A 193 -26.58 -10.28 -5.24
C TYR A 193 -26.36 -11.75 -5.64
N ASN A 194 -25.64 -12.52 -4.83
CA ASN A 194 -25.35 -13.94 -5.07
C ASN A 194 -25.31 -14.72 -3.76
N LYS A 195 -26.40 -15.43 -3.45
CA LYS A 195 -26.52 -16.16 -2.17
C LYS A 195 -25.63 -17.40 -2.06
N ASP A 196 -25.04 -17.85 -3.17
CA ASP A 196 -24.07 -18.96 -3.16
C ASP A 196 -22.65 -18.47 -2.85
N GLU A 197 -22.43 -17.16 -2.85
CA GLU A 197 -21.18 -16.52 -2.50
C GLU A 197 -21.22 -16.05 -1.04
N MET A 198 -20.14 -16.30 -0.29
CA MET A 198 -20.01 -15.87 1.10
C MET A 198 -19.05 -14.69 1.19
N ILE A 199 -19.52 -13.58 1.74
CA ILE A 199 -18.72 -12.40 2.04
C ILE A 199 -18.30 -12.40 3.51
N VAL A 200 -17.10 -11.88 3.74
CA VAL A 200 -16.56 -11.67 5.09
C VAL A 200 -16.97 -10.28 5.58
N SER A 201 -17.48 -10.21 6.81
CA SER A 201 -17.77 -8.93 7.48
C SER A 201 -17.25 -8.92 8.92
N ASN A 202 -17.08 -7.73 9.48
CA ASN A 202 -16.59 -7.48 10.84
C ASN A 202 -15.25 -8.19 11.10
N TYR A 203 -14.36 -8.20 10.11
CA TYR A 203 -13.09 -8.91 10.21
C TYR A 203 -12.15 -8.18 11.16
N LYS A 204 -11.58 -8.93 12.10
CA LYS A 204 -10.58 -8.43 13.05
C LYS A 204 -9.43 -9.41 13.13
N LEU A 205 -8.22 -8.88 13.06
CA LEU A 205 -6.98 -9.63 13.19
C LEU A 205 -6.29 -9.24 14.51
N TYR A 206 -5.91 -10.25 15.27
CA TYR A 206 -5.27 -10.12 16.57
C TYR A 206 -3.90 -10.79 16.57
N ILE A 207 -2.99 -10.26 17.40
CA ILE A 207 -1.79 -10.95 17.85
C ILE A 207 -1.90 -11.26 19.34
N LYS A 208 -1.53 -12.48 19.70
CA LYS A 208 -1.47 -12.97 21.06
C LYS A 208 -0.07 -13.48 21.38
N GLY A 209 0.43 -13.18 22.57
CA GLY A 209 1.78 -13.54 23.01
C GLY A 209 2.03 -13.14 24.46
N ASN A 210 3.21 -13.45 25.00
CA ASN A 210 3.59 -13.08 26.36
C ASN A 210 4.62 -11.95 26.36
N LYS A 211 4.41 -10.95 27.22
CA LYS A 211 5.37 -9.85 27.51
C LYS A 211 5.41 -9.65 29.01
N ASP A 212 6.61 -9.62 29.60
CA ASP A 212 6.81 -9.46 31.05
C ASP A 212 5.97 -10.42 31.93
N GLY A 213 5.83 -11.67 31.48
CA GLY A 213 5.05 -12.70 32.19
C GLY A 213 3.53 -12.53 32.13
N LYS A 214 3.02 -11.55 31.36
CA LYS A 214 1.60 -11.35 31.11
C LYS A 214 1.25 -11.74 29.67
N GLU A 215 0.15 -12.45 29.52
CA GLU A 215 -0.45 -12.70 28.22
C GLU A 215 -1.10 -11.42 27.70
N ILE A 216 -0.66 -10.98 26.52
CA ILE A 216 -1.22 -9.86 25.78
C ILE A 216 -2.02 -10.41 24.61
N ASN A 217 -3.21 -9.86 24.44
CA ASN A 217 -4.06 -10.09 23.29
C ASN A 217 -4.42 -8.74 22.68
N GLN A 218 -3.95 -8.49 21.46
CA GLN A 218 -3.94 -7.17 20.86
C GLN A 218 -4.59 -7.19 19.48
N LEU A 219 -5.55 -6.29 19.24
CA LEU A 219 -6.06 -6.01 17.90
C LEU A 219 -4.96 -5.32 17.08
N ILE A 220 -4.68 -5.82 15.87
CA ILE A 220 -3.67 -5.26 14.97
C ILE A 220 -4.23 -4.79 13.64
N ALA A 221 -5.37 -5.33 13.19
CA ALA A 221 -6.10 -4.80 12.04
C ALA A 221 -7.59 -5.12 12.14
N SER A 222 -8.45 -4.25 11.62
CA SER A 222 -9.89 -4.53 11.47
C SER A 222 -10.50 -3.77 10.31
N THR A 223 -11.56 -4.34 9.74
CA THR A 223 -12.42 -3.69 8.75
C THR A 223 -13.85 -4.27 8.87
N PRO A 224 -14.91 -3.46 8.74
CA PRO A 224 -16.29 -3.95 8.74
C PRO A 224 -16.60 -4.78 7.50
N THR A 225 -15.97 -4.50 6.36
CA THR A 225 -16.18 -5.21 5.09
C THR A 225 -14.88 -5.29 4.29
N PHE A 226 -14.85 -6.23 3.36
CA PHE A 226 -13.86 -6.28 2.29
C PHE A 226 -14.57 -6.08 0.95
N GLU A 227 -13.94 -5.34 0.03
CA GLU A 227 -14.32 -5.30 -1.38
C GLU A 227 -13.23 -6.00 -2.19
N ASP A 228 -13.42 -7.28 -2.51
CA ASP A 228 -12.47 -8.13 -3.23
C ASP A 228 -11.03 -8.07 -2.70
N ALA A 229 -10.92 -8.01 -1.37
CA ALA A 229 -9.68 -7.85 -0.63
C ALA A 229 -9.62 -8.77 0.59
N ILE A 230 -8.42 -8.94 1.14
CA ILE A 230 -8.20 -9.55 2.45
C ILE A 230 -6.88 -9.05 3.04
N PHE A 231 -6.80 -8.92 4.36
CA PHE A 231 -5.53 -8.61 5.02
C PHE A 231 -4.53 -9.74 4.80
N ARG A 232 -3.28 -9.37 4.52
CA ARG A 232 -2.17 -10.30 4.30
C ARG A 232 -1.00 -10.03 5.22
N VAL A 233 -0.36 -11.07 5.71
CA VAL A 233 0.92 -11.05 6.39
C VAL A 233 2.01 -11.07 5.33
N LEU A 234 2.69 -9.93 5.15
CA LEU A 234 3.80 -9.84 4.20
C LEU A 234 5.13 -10.29 4.83
N PHE A 235 5.27 -10.09 6.14
CA PHE A 235 6.52 -10.31 6.85
C PHE A 235 6.32 -10.48 8.34
N ILE A 236 7.11 -11.39 8.92
CA ILE A 236 7.33 -11.52 10.37
C ILE A 236 8.82 -11.70 10.61
N GLY A 237 9.41 -10.82 11.43
CA GLY A 237 10.84 -10.82 11.77
C GLY A 237 11.16 -9.62 12.66
N ASP A 238 12.36 -9.56 13.21
CA ASP A 238 12.83 -8.44 14.04
C ASP A 238 13.46 -7.39 13.11
N ILE A 239 12.81 -6.23 12.91
CA ILE A 239 13.18 -5.17 11.97
C ILE A 239 14.11 -4.16 12.64
N ASP A 240 13.95 -3.93 13.94
CA ASP A 240 14.72 -2.95 14.71
C ASP A 240 15.73 -3.55 15.71
N ASN A 241 15.90 -4.87 15.64
CA ASN A 241 16.89 -5.67 16.37
C ASN A 241 16.72 -5.59 17.89
N ASP A 242 15.47 -5.56 18.37
CA ASP A 242 15.14 -5.52 19.80
C ASP A 242 14.91 -6.92 20.43
N GLY A 243 14.95 -7.97 19.60
CA GLY A 243 14.78 -9.36 19.98
C GLY A 243 13.33 -9.87 19.93
N PHE A 244 12.35 -9.04 19.58
CA PHE A 244 10.94 -9.37 19.49
C PHE A 244 10.44 -9.35 18.02
N PRO A 245 9.34 -10.04 17.70
CA PRO A 245 8.84 -10.07 16.33
C PRO A 245 8.11 -8.77 15.98
N ASP A 246 8.52 -8.18 14.86
CA ASP A 246 7.82 -7.12 14.14
C ASP A 246 7.02 -7.68 12.97
N LEU A 247 6.09 -6.87 12.44
CA LEU A 247 5.19 -7.27 11.37
C LEU A 247 5.17 -6.24 10.23
N VAL A 248 5.06 -6.74 9.01
CA VAL A 248 4.52 -5.95 7.88
C VAL A 248 3.27 -6.65 7.41
N LEU A 249 2.14 -5.94 7.47
CA LEU A 249 0.85 -6.43 6.99
C LEU A 249 0.43 -5.60 5.78
N ASN A 250 -0.15 -6.24 4.76
CA ASN A 250 -1.01 -5.54 3.83
C ASN A 250 -2.40 -5.45 4.45
N THR A 251 -2.81 -4.24 4.84
CA THR A 251 -4.12 -3.95 5.43
C THR A 251 -5.11 -3.40 4.40
N THR A 252 -4.94 -3.77 3.12
CA THR A 252 -5.89 -3.49 2.04
C THR A 252 -7.26 -4.08 2.39
N TYR A 253 -8.29 -3.24 2.29
CA TYR A 253 -9.69 -3.64 2.47
C TYR A 253 -10.56 -3.42 1.21
N ASN A 254 -9.97 -2.86 0.15
CA ASN A 254 -10.62 -2.57 -1.12
C ASN A 254 -9.71 -3.00 -2.28
N TYR A 255 -10.27 -3.58 -3.35
CA TYR A 255 -9.52 -4.07 -4.52
C TYR A 255 -8.64 -3.01 -5.19
N ASN A 256 -9.08 -1.75 -5.15
CA ASN A 256 -8.34 -0.61 -5.68
C ASN A 256 -7.44 0.05 -4.63
N LEU A 257 -7.10 -0.62 -3.54
CA LEU A 257 -6.23 -0.08 -2.50
C LEU A 257 -5.03 -1.01 -2.26
N TYR A 258 -3.85 -0.43 -2.11
CA TYR A 258 -2.68 -1.10 -1.56
C TYR A 258 -2.27 -0.40 -0.27
N ARG A 259 -2.16 -1.17 0.83
CA ARG A 259 -1.98 -0.60 2.17
C ARG A 259 -0.98 -1.36 3.05
N PRO A 260 0.32 -1.37 2.69
CA PRO A 260 1.35 -1.94 3.54
C PRO A 260 1.51 -1.11 4.82
N THR A 261 1.49 -1.80 5.94
CA THR A 261 1.45 -1.25 7.29
C THR A 261 2.52 -1.93 8.13
N VAL A 262 3.35 -1.12 8.77
CA VAL A 262 4.50 -1.56 9.56
C VAL A 262 4.17 -1.49 11.04
N TYR A 263 4.48 -2.57 11.75
CA TYR A 263 4.30 -2.70 13.18
C TYR A 263 5.65 -3.02 13.81
N LEU A 264 6.13 -2.18 14.73
CA LEU A 264 7.38 -2.42 15.45
C LEU A 264 7.11 -2.67 16.93
N SER A 265 7.76 -3.70 17.47
CA SER A 265 7.68 -4.16 18.85
C SER A 265 8.43 -3.21 19.80
N SER A 266 9.53 -2.60 19.38
CA SER A 266 10.23 -1.63 20.22
C SER A 266 9.40 -0.35 20.49
N PHE A 267 8.46 -0.03 19.60
CA PHE A 267 7.52 1.09 19.76
C PHE A 267 6.30 0.73 20.62
N ALA A 268 6.09 -0.56 20.95
CA ALA A 268 4.93 -1.03 21.67
C ALA A 268 4.86 -0.49 23.09
N ASP A 269 3.66 -0.02 23.47
CA ASP A 269 3.36 0.34 24.84
C ASP A 269 3.38 -0.91 25.76
N LYS A 270 3.29 -0.69 27.08
CA LYS A 270 3.46 -1.77 28.07
C LYS A 270 2.47 -2.93 27.89
N ASP A 271 1.27 -2.63 27.43
CA ASP A 271 0.16 -3.55 27.20
C ASP A 271 0.01 -3.96 25.72
N GLN A 272 1.03 -3.70 24.90
CA GLN A 272 1.09 -4.06 23.49
C GLN A 272 2.30 -4.95 23.19
N LEU A 273 2.15 -5.82 22.19
CA LEU A 273 3.25 -6.60 21.61
C LEU A 273 3.94 -5.82 20.49
N VAL A 274 3.18 -5.07 19.71
CA VAL A 274 3.66 -4.25 18.59
C VAL A 274 2.90 -2.93 18.52
N LYS A 275 3.46 -1.90 17.88
CA LYS A 275 2.77 -0.65 17.58
C LYS A 275 2.80 -0.36 16.09
N VAL A 276 1.68 0.10 15.55
CA VAL A 276 1.63 0.62 14.17
C VAL A 276 2.50 1.86 14.13
N VAL A 277 3.59 1.81 13.36
CA VAL A 277 4.52 2.94 13.26
C VAL A 277 4.31 3.76 12.00
N GLY A 278 3.73 3.19 10.96
CA GLY A 278 3.50 3.85 9.69
C GLY A 278 2.77 2.94 8.71
N LEU A 279 2.13 3.53 7.72
CA LEU A 279 1.55 2.83 6.59
C LEU A 279 1.64 3.71 5.33
N HIS A 280 1.56 3.08 4.16
CA HIS A 280 1.41 3.77 2.88
C HIS A 280 0.06 3.37 2.29
N GLU A 281 -0.75 4.35 1.88
CA GLU A 281 -1.98 4.12 1.12
C GLU A 281 -1.73 4.57 -0.32
N SER A 282 -1.99 3.69 -1.28
CA SER A 282 -2.02 4.00 -2.71
C SER A 282 -3.16 3.25 -3.36
N VAL A 283 -3.84 3.87 -4.31
CA VAL A 283 -4.90 3.25 -5.09
C VAL A 283 -4.38 2.62 -6.38
N GLY A 284 -5.06 1.55 -6.78
CA GLY A 284 -4.80 0.85 -8.02
C GLY A 284 -5.36 1.61 -9.22
N CYS A 285 -4.75 1.33 -10.37
CA CYS A 285 -5.21 1.70 -11.70
C CYS A 285 -6.24 0.70 -12.24
#